data_AF-A0A1A8T4J3-F1
#
_entry.id   AF-A0A1A8T4J3-F1
#
_cell.length_a   1.000
_cell.length_b   1.000
_cell.length_c   1.000
_cell.angle_alpha   90.00
_cell.angle_beta   90.00
_cell.angle_gamma   90.00
#
_symmetry.space_group_name_H-M   'P 1'
#
loop_
_entity.id
_entity.type
_entity.pdbx_description
1 polymer ?
#
loop_
_entity_poly.entity_id
_entity_poly.type
_entity_poly.pdbx_seq_one_letter_code
_entity_poly.pdbx_strand_id
1 'polypeptide(L)'
;MATLTVEGKQYDVETLSDEAKALTNSVTFTDNKIAQLESELAMARTARNSYVQQLVAALPKEDQPAKKTTTRKRAASTKAAPKKAAAPRTRKKAAESSDA
;
A
#
# COMPACT_ATOMS: atom_id res chain seq x y z
N MET A 1 -14.19 -21.43 -18.15
CA MET A 1 -13.25 -20.44 -18.71
C MET A 1 -12.46 -19.76 -17.59
N ALA A 2 -11.50 -20.47 -16.99
CA ALA A 2 -10.52 -19.83 -16.13
C ALA A 2 -9.50 -19.13 -17.04
N THR A 3 -9.35 -17.82 -16.93
CA THR A 3 -8.37 -17.06 -17.73
C THR A 3 -7.12 -16.80 -16.90
N LEU A 4 -5.95 -17.20 -17.40
CA LEU A 4 -4.65 -16.92 -16.81
C LEU A 4 -4.02 -15.71 -17.50
N THR A 5 -3.54 -14.75 -16.74
CA THR A 5 -2.78 -13.61 -17.30
C THR A 5 -1.30 -13.84 -17.05
N VAL A 6 -0.53 -14.03 -18.12
CA VAL A 6 0.93 -14.19 -18.07
C VAL A 6 1.56 -13.06 -18.89
N GLU A 7 2.49 -12.32 -18.31
CA GLU A 7 3.17 -11.18 -18.96
C GLU A 7 2.22 -10.14 -19.61
N GLY A 8 1.06 -9.92 -18.99
CA GLY A 8 0.05 -8.97 -19.49
C GLY A 8 -0.79 -9.48 -20.67
N LYS A 9 -0.61 -10.74 -21.08
CA LYS A 9 -1.46 -11.40 -22.08
C LYS A 9 -2.41 -12.37 -21.38
N GLN A 10 -3.67 -12.33 -21.79
CA GLN A 10 -4.72 -13.17 -21.23
C GLN A 10 -4.84 -14.44 -22.07
N TYR A 11 -4.77 -15.59 -21.40
CA TYR A 11 -4.86 -16.92 -22.00
C TYR A 11 -6.03 -17.66 -21.37
N ASP A 12 -6.78 -18.40 -22.19
CA ASP A 12 -7.76 -19.34 -21.68
C ASP A 12 -7.05 -20.62 -21.25
N VAL A 13 -7.15 -20.95 -19.96
CA VAL A 13 -6.47 -22.11 -19.38
C VAL A 13 -6.95 -23.41 -20.03
N GLU A 14 -8.16 -23.45 -20.57
CA GLU A 14 -8.68 -24.65 -21.24
C GLU A 14 -8.04 -24.89 -22.61
N THR A 15 -7.53 -23.83 -23.25
CA THR A 15 -6.86 -23.88 -24.57
C THR A 15 -5.35 -24.12 -24.49
N LEU A 16 -4.77 -24.07 -23.28
CA LEU A 16 -3.35 -24.31 -23.06
C LEU A 16 -2.99 -25.79 -23.23
N SER A 17 -1.74 -26.08 -23.58
CA SER A 17 -1.20 -27.43 -23.53
C SER A 17 -1.13 -27.95 -22.08
N ASP A 18 -1.16 -29.27 -21.89
CA ASP A 18 -1.07 -29.86 -20.55
C ASP A 18 0.24 -29.48 -19.84
N GLU A 19 1.33 -29.34 -20.60
CA GLU A 19 2.62 -28.84 -20.10
C GLU A 19 2.53 -27.39 -19.61
N ALA A 20 1.88 -26.50 -20.37
CA ALA A 20 1.70 -25.10 -19.96
C ALA A 20 0.81 -24.97 -18.71
N LYS A 21 -0.22 -25.81 -18.57
CA LYS A 21 -1.03 -25.87 -17.35
C LYS A 21 -0.20 -26.31 -16.14
N ALA A 22 0.69 -27.28 -16.32
CA ALA A 22 1.59 -27.72 -15.24
C ALA A 22 2.54 -26.61 -14.79
N LEU A 23 3.11 -25.84 -15.74
CA LEU A 23 4.02 -24.73 -15.44
C LEU A 23 3.32 -23.56 -14.73
N THR A 24 2.02 -23.38 -14.90
CA THR A 24 1.23 -22.31 -14.27
C THR A 24 1.37 -22.31 -12.74
N ASN A 25 1.37 -23.50 -12.12
CA ASN A 25 1.54 -23.62 -10.68
C ASN A 25 2.96 -23.24 -10.24
N SER A 26 3.97 -23.60 -11.02
CA SER A 26 5.36 -23.25 -10.73
C SER A 26 5.61 -21.74 -10.86
N VAL A 27 5.03 -21.11 -11.89
CA VAL A 27 5.11 -19.66 -12.11
C VAL A 27 4.45 -18.92 -10.95
N THR A 28 3.20 -19.22 -10.63
CA THR A 28 2.48 -18.57 -9.52
C THR A 28 3.19 -18.75 -8.17
N PHE A 29 3.76 -19.93 -7.91
CA PHE A 29 4.57 -20.16 -6.72
C PHE A 29 5.82 -19.25 -6.69
N THR A 30 6.51 -19.14 -7.82
CA THR A 30 7.71 -18.31 -7.96
C THR A 30 7.38 -16.83 -7.80
N ASP A 31 6.28 -16.36 -8.39
CA ASP A 31 5.81 -14.98 -8.27
C ASP A 31 5.49 -14.61 -6.81
N ASN A 32 4.80 -15.51 -6.09
CA ASN A 32 4.56 -15.32 -4.66
C ASN A 32 5.87 -15.24 -3.87
N LYS A 33 6.88 -16.03 -4.24
CA LYS A 33 8.18 -15.99 -3.59
C LYS A 33 8.92 -14.68 -3.87
N ILE A 34 8.85 -14.18 -5.09
CA ILE A 34 9.42 -12.88 -5.48
C ILE A 34 8.76 -11.77 -4.66
N ALA A 35 7.43 -11.73 -4.59
CA ALA A 35 6.70 -10.73 -3.81
C ALA A 35 7.09 -10.75 -2.32
N GLN A 36 7.28 -11.95 -1.74
CA GLN A 36 7.78 -12.09 -0.38
C GLN A 36 9.19 -11.48 -0.21
N LEU A 37 10.12 -11.84 -1.11
CA LEU A 37 11.49 -11.35 -1.06
C LEU A 37 11.56 -9.83 -1.23
N GLU A 38 10.74 -9.25 -2.10
CA GLU A 38 10.65 -7.79 -2.26
C GLU A 38 10.20 -7.08 -0.98
N SER A 39 9.25 -7.67 -0.26
CA SER A 39 8.82 -7.17 1.06
C SER A 39 9.95 -7.21 2.09
N GLU A 40 10.67 -8.33 2.16
CA GLU A 40 11.85 -8.49 3.03
C GLU A 40 12.95 -7.48 2.68
N LEU A 41 13.17 -7.27 1.39
CA LEU A 41 14.12 -6.31 0.86
C LEU A 41 13.72 -4.87 1.24
N ALA A 42 12.44 -4.50 1.14
CA ALA A 42 11.95 -3.20 1.56
C ALA A 42 12.15 -2.94 3.06
N MET A 43 11.92 -3.96 3.91
CA MET A 43 12.23 -3.90 5.34
C MET A 43 13.73 -3.68 5.57
N ALA A 44 14.58 -4.45 4.91
CA ALA A 44 16.04 -4.33 5.02
C ALA A 44 16.55 -2.95 4.56
N ARG A 45 16.01 -2.40 3.47
CA ARG A 45 16.34 -1.03 3.01
C ARG A 45 15.99 0.01 4.06
N THR A 46 14.84 -0.11 4.71
CA THR A 46 14.40 0.80 5.76
C THR A 46 15.33 0.74 6.97
N ALA A 47 15.68 -0.47 7.42
CA ALA A 47 16.65 -0.67 8.49
C ALA A 47 18.02 -0.08 8.15
N ARG A 48 18.53 -0.36 6.95
CA ARG A 48 19.79 0.21 6.45
C ARG A 48 19.78 1.73 6.50
N ASN A 49 18.71 2.37 6.03
CA ASN A 49 18.61 3.83 6.03
C ASN A 49 18.65 4.40 7.46
N SER A 50 17.97 3.74 8.41
CA SER A 50 18.04 4.11 9.83
C SER A 50 19.47 3.99 10.39
N TYR A 51 20.15 2.87 10.13
CA TYR A 51 21.51 2.67 10.61
C TYR A 51 22.50 3.65 9.99
N VAL A 52 22.35 3.97 8.70
CA VAL A 52 23.18 4.99 8.04
C VAL A 52 22.97 6.37 8.69
N GLN A 53 21.73 6.76 9.00
CA GLN A 53 21.46 8.03 9.68
C GLN A 53 22.11 8.08 11.07
N GLN A 54 22.04 6.99 11.83
CA GLN A 54 22.68 6.87 13.14
C GLN A 54 24.20 6.93 13.02
N LEU A 55 24.78 6.23 12.04
CA LEU A 55 26.21 6.25 11.77
C LEU A 55 26.69 7.68 11.46
N VAL A 56 26.02 8.38 10.54
CA VAL A 56 26.36 9.76 10.17
C VAL A 56 26.26 10.70 11.37
N ALA A 57 25.30 10.49 12.27
CA ALA A 57 25.19 11.28 13.50
C ALA A 57 26.31 10.98 14.53
N ALA A 58 26.84 9.75 14.53
CA ALA A 58 27.91 9.31 15.43
C ALA A 58 29.32 9.61 14.90
N LEU A 59 29.48 9.89 13.60
CA LEU A 59 30.76 10.24 13.02
C LEU A 59 31.26 11.60 13.52
N PRO A 60 32.56 11.75 13.82
CA PRO A 60 33.16 13.04 14.14
C PRO A 60 32.89 14.04 13.01
N LYS A 61 32.42 15.23 13.37
CA LYS A 61 32.26 16.33 12.40
C LYS A 61 33.63 16.94 12.15
N GLU A 62 34.36 16.44 11.17
CA GLU A 62 35.49 17.21 10.63
C GLU A 62 34.92 18.37 9.78
N ASP A 63 35.10 19.59 10.30
CA ASP A 63 34.98 20.91 9.67
C ASP A 63 34.01 21.06 8.49
N GLN A 64 32.70 21.11 8.77
CA GLN A 64 31.76 21.81 7.89
C GLN A 64 30.85 22.76 8.69
N PRO A 65 30.67 24.01 8.23
CA PRO A 65 29.95 25.04 8.99
C PRO A 65 28.46 24.70 9.09
N ALA A 66 27.95 24.80 10.31
CA ALA A 66 26.61 24.42 10.74
C ALA A 66 25.48 25.00 9.89
N LYS A 67 24.67 24.14 9.26
CA LYS A 67 23.28 24.48 8.91
C LYS A 67 22.37 24.16 10.09
N LYS A 68 21.97 25.24 10.78
CA LYS A 68 20.86 25.29 11.73
C LYS A 68 19.58 24.83 11.03
N THR A 69 18.97 23.74 11.46
CA THR A 69 17.54 23.46 11.23
C THR A 69 16.89 23.04 12.54
N THR A 70 16.63 24.07 13.34
CA THR A 70 15.37 24.31 14.03
C THR A 70 14.56 23.07 14.42
N THR A 71 14.61 22.78 15.72
CA THR A 71 13.55 22.14 16.50
C THR A 71 12.17 22.60 16.03
N ARG A 72 11.49 21.82 15.19
CA ARG A 72 10.06 22.03 14.97
C ARG A 72 9.34 21.46 16.19
N LYS A 73 9.24 22.31 17.22
CA LYS A 73 8.29 22.21 18.33
C LYS A 73 6.94 21.79 17.73
N ARG A 74 6.57 20.52 17.86
CA ARG A 74 5.17 20.09 17.64
C ARG A 74 4.40 20.65 18.83
N ALA A 75 4.02 21.92 18.72
CA ALA A 75 3.01 22.51 19.55
C ALA A 75 1.74 21.68 19.37
N ALA A 76 1.15 21.32 20.50
CA ALA A 76 -0.10 20.61 20.64
C ALA A 76 -1.20 21.19 19.75
N SER A 77 -1.99 20.31 19.14
CA SER A 77 -3.38 20.58 18.77
C SER A 77 -4.25 19.44 19.28
N THR A 78 -4.32 19.33 20.60
CA THR A 78 -5.46 18.73 21.29
C THR A 78 -6.60 19.75 21.29
N LYS A 79 -7.77 19.31 20.79
CA LYS A 79 -9.13 19.71 21.20
C LYS A 79 -9.67 21.09 20.76
N ALA A 80 -10.61 21.07 19.79
CA ALA A 80 -11.87 21.83 19.84
C ALA A 80 -12.84 21.42 18.71
N ALA A 81 -13.95 20.78 19.07
CA ALA A 81 -15.21 20.88 18.31
C ALA A 81 -15.99 22.11 18.84
N PRO A 82 -16.79 22.80 18.01
CA PRO A 82 -18.23 22.82 18.31
C PRO A 82 -19.16 22.77 17.07
N LYS A 83 -20.42 22.41 17.42
CA LYS A 83 -21.65 22.17 16.63
C LYS A 83 -22.22 23.39 15.87
N LYS A 84 -23.14 23.05 14.93
CA LYS A 84 -24.34 23.74 14.35
C LYS A 84 -24.17 24.09 12.86
N ALA A 85 -25.12 23.87 11.95
CA ALA A 85 -26.52 23.46 12.04
C ALA A 85 -27.08 23.04 10.66
N ALA A 86 -28.19 22.28 10.69
CA ALA A 86 -29.32 22.19 9.73
C ALA A 86 -29.05 21.56 8.34
N ALA A 87 -29.40 20.29 8.03
CA ALA A 87 -30.73 19.62 7.92
C ALA A 87 -31.41 19.83 6.53
N PRO A 88 -32.32 18.95 6.04
CA PRO A 88 -32.78 17.66 6.56
C PRO A 88 -32.70 16.48 5.57
N ARG A 89 -32.76 15.28 6.13
CA ARG A 89 -33.02 14.02 5.44
C ARG A 89 -34.49 14.01 5.01
N THR A 90 -34.76 13.95 3.71
CA THR A 90 -36.09 13.60 3.21
C THR A 90 -36.31 12.09 3.37
N ARG A 91 -36.93 11.70 4.48
CA ARG A 91 -37.74 10.47 4.52
C ARG A 91 -39.13 10.81 3.99
N LYS A 92 -39.75 9.79 3.38
CA LYS A 92 -41.20 9.54 3.28
C LYS A 92 -41.83 9.83 1.91
N LYS A 93 -42.08 8.76 1.15
CA LYS A 93 -43.46 8.27 0.98
C LYS A 93 -43.48 6.77 0.62
N ALA A 94 -44.03 5.98 1.54
CA ALA A 94 -44.66 4.71 1.22
C ALA A 94 -46.02 4.99 0.57
N ALA A 95 -46.35 4.27 -0.50
CA ALA A 95 -47.68 3.93 -1.02
C ALA A 95 -47.42 3.30 -2.41
N GLU A 96 -47.53 1.99 -2.61
CA GLU A 96 -48.79 1.23 -2.76
C GLU A 96 -49.48 1.51 -4.11
N SER A 97 -49.36 0.54 -5.02
CA SER A 97 -50.28 0.14 -6.12
C SER A 97 -49.45 -0.70 -7.11
N SER A 98 -49.53 -2.04 -7.14
CA SER A 98 -50.67 -2.86 -7.61
C SER A 98 -51.03 -2.55 -9.07
N ASP A 99 -50.67 -3.49 -9.96
CA ASP A 99 -51.36 -3.96 -11.18
C ASP A 99 -50.36 -4.96 -11.84
N ALA A 100 -50.58 -6.26 -11.72
CA ALA A 100 -51.42 -7.09 -12.60
C ALA A 100 -50.79 -7.27 -13.99
#